data_AF-A0A9W9VID1-F1
#
_entry.id   AF-A0A9W9VID1-F1
#
_cell.length_a   1.000
_cell.length_b   1.000
_cell.length_c   1.000
_cell.angle_alpha   90.00
_cell.angle_beta   90.00
_cell.angle_gamma   90.00
#
_symmetry.space_group_name_H-M   'P 1'
#
loop_
_entity.id
_entity.type
_entity.pdbx_description
1 polymer ?
#
loop_
_entity_poly.entity_id
_entity_poly.type
_entity_poly.pdbx_seq_one_letter_code
_entity_poly.pdbx_strand_id
1 'polypeptide(L)'
;MPRFTVNELSQYPPCPLRIIFAPPNDPDAGTVPDILALYRLYSLPGAFVSESLRDVAISFGTTNVDEGPRYTWFHFLYKSLPITDMNGVKRIKNQIQARRKGDQPEDFGWVHSAYCLIENGSSEVTLIIFNSEPLLYERFRTISEHTPYEETMKDPYCLLNVVFEILYERIDMLTWTIANVFTQEEMKILHMARDPELNGGDVDLPEIHMIQRHQIYLREAIESITVTLDATIDHQQRLNEGSTSISPSHNATQAGLRYRKVLIKSTDLRLRSMGKRTQNTINMAFNLVTQADSRVIKEDSGSMKKTAILTMIFLSCTAVAYTIKNGERPRKTNEKGFMGSDAQVEAFSEASFKFIDDKYK
;
A
#
# COMPACT_ATOMS: atom_id res chain seq x y z
N MET A 1 14.24 14.25 -25.64
CA MET A 1 13.28 14.33 -26.77
C MET A 1 12.99 15.78 -27.09
N PRO A 2 12.73 16.11 -28.37
CA PRO A 2 12.08 17.37 -28.71
C PRO A 2 10.70 17.41 -28.04
N ARG A 3 10.42 18.48 -27.31
CA ARG A 3 9.09 18.76 -26.78
C ARG A 3 8.33 19.46 -27.88
N PHE A 4 7.17 18.92 -28.24
CA PHE A 4 6.29 19.51 -29.23
C PHE A 4 5.04 20.02 -28.56
N THR A 5 4.59 21.19 -28.98
CA THR A 5 3.23 21.63 -28.73
C THR A 5 2.27 20.86 -29.63
N VAL A 6 1.00 20.74 -29.23
CA VAL A 6 0.00 20.04 -30.06
C VAL A 6 -0.18 20.70 -31.42
N ASN A 7 0.02 22.02 -31.51
CA ASN A 7 -0.01 22.78 -32.76
C ASN A 7 1.15 22.47 -33.70
N GLU A 8 2.30 22.00 -33.17
CA GLU A 8 3.41 21.52 -34.00
C GLU A 8 3.15 20.10 -34.48
N LEU A 9 2.50 19.25 -33.68
CA LEU A 9 2.16 17.86 -34.06
C LEU A 9 1.24 17.79 -35.30
N SER A 10 0.37 18.77 -35.50
CA SER A 10 -0.49 18.86 -36.69
C SER A 10 0.25 19.31 -37.95
N GLN A 11 1.46 19.86 -37.82
CA GLN A 11 2.29 20.33 -38.93
C GLN A 11 3.30 19.28 -39.41
N TYR A 12 3.50 18.21 -38.64
CA TYR A 12 4.39 17.11 -39.02
C TYR A 12 3.79 16.28 -40.18
N PRO A 13 4.62 15.84 -41.13
CA PRO A 13 4.17 15.00 -42.23
C PRO A 13 3.52 13.69 -41.72
N PRO A 14 2.61 13.10 -42.51
CA PRO A 14 2.01 11.81 -42.18
C PRO A 14 3.12 10.77 -41.99
N CYS A 15 3.08 10.06 -40.86
CA CYS A 15 4.08 9.07 -40.48
C CYS A 15 3.35 7.72 -40.32
N PRO A 16 3.81 6.63 -40.97
CA PRO A 16 3.13 5.34 -40.87
C PRO A 16 2.97 4.85 -39.42
N LEU A 17 3.97 5.11 -38.58
CA LEU A 17 3.95 4.76 -37.17
C LEU A 17 4.30 5.97 -36.32
N ARG A 18 3.43 6.32 -35.37
CA ARG A 18 3.62 7.45 -34.45
C ARG A 18 3.40 6.99 -33.00
N ILE A 19 4.33 7.33 -32.10
CA ILE A 19 4.19 7.09 -30.67
C ILE A 19 4.29 8.44 -29.95
N ILE A 20 3.26 8.79 -29.19
CA ILE A 20 3.12 10.09 -28.53
C ILE A 20 3.11 9.88 -27.02
N PHE A 21 4.07 10.49 -26.33
CA PHE A 21 4.10 10.56 -24.89
C PHE A 21 3.46 11.88 -24.44
N ALA A 22 2.27 11.78 -23.86
CA ALA A 22 1.46 12.90 -23.40
C ALA A 22 1.63 13.12 -21.89
N PRO A 23 1.45 14.36 -21.41
CA PRO A 23 1.42 14.65 -19.96
C PRO A 23 0.31 13.88 -19.25
N PRO A 24 0.31 13.87 -17.90
CA PRO A 24 -0.73 13.21 -17.11
C PRO A 24 -2.12 13.66 -17.54
N ASN A 25 -3.07 12.72 -17.58
CA ASN A 25 -4.43 12.99 -18.02
C ASN A 25 -5.29 13.69 -16.96
N ASP A 26 -4.65 14.26 -15.93
CA ASP A 26 -5.29 14.99 -14.85
C ASP A 26 -5.42 16.46 -15.25
N PRO A 27 -6.62 17.04 -15.15
CA PRO A 27 -6.85 18.42 -15.55
C PRO A 27 -6.24 19.38 -14.51
N ASP A 28 -4.99 19.78 -14.72
CA ASP A 28 -4.41 20.94 -14.08
C ASP A 28 -4.60 22.18 -14.97
N ALA A 29 -4.72 23.37 -14.36
CA ALA A 29 -4.99 24.62 -15.07
C ALA A 29 -3.96 24.92 -16.18
N GLY A 30 -2.74 24.38 -16.06
CA GLY A 30 -1.69 24.49 -17.07
C GLY A 30 -1.75 23.45 -18.21
N THR A 31 -2.31 22.26 -17.98
CA THR A 31 -2.25 21.12 -18.94
C THR A 31 -3.54 20.92 -19.74
N VAL A 32 -4.67 21.42 -19.23
CA VAL A 32 -5.99 21.27 -19.86
C VAL A 32 -6.03 21.73 -21.33
N PRO A 33 -5.46 22.89 -21.73
CA PRO A 33 -5.52 23.32 -23.13
C PRO A 33 -4.83 22.34 -24.09
N ASP A 34 -3.68 21.79 -23.69
CA ASP A 34 -2.91 20.85 -24.51
C ASP A 34 -3.60 19.48 -24.59
N ILE A 35 -4.15 18.99 -23.48
CA ILE A 35 -4.92 17.74 -23.45
C ILE A 35 -6.16 17.86 -24.34
N LEU A 36 -6.91 18.96 -24.23
CA LEU A 36 -8.08 19.22 -25.08
C LEU A 36 -7.70 19.35 -26.57
N ALA A 37 -6.57 19.98 -26.88
CA ALA A 37 -6.07 20.06 -28.24
C ALA A 37 -5.75 18.67 -28.79
N LEU A 38 -5.11 17.81 -27.99
CA LEU A 38 -4.77 16.44 -28.38
C LEU A 38 -6.02 15.58 -28.60
N TYR A 39 -7.03 15.71 -27.73
CA TYR A 39 -8.31 15.04 -27.86
C TYR A 39 -9.04 15.42 -29.14
N ARG A 40 -9.01 16.71 -29.51
CA ARG A 40 -9.60 17.20 -30.75
C ARG A 40 -8.80 16.75 -31.99
N LEU A 41 -7.47 16.80 -31.92
CA LEU A 41 -6.60 16.44 -33.04
C LEU A 41 -6.76 14.96 -33.42
N TYR A 42 -6.84 14.07 -32.42
CA TYR A 42 -6.96 12.62 -32.63
C TYR A 42 -8.38 12.09 -32.50
N SER A 43 -9.38 12.97 -32.32
CA SER A 43 -10.80 12.58 -32.17
C SER A 43 -11.02 11.47 -31.14
N LEU A 44 -10.35 11.57 -29.97
CA LEU A 44 -10.37 10.49 -28.99
C LEU A 44 -11.81 10.17 -28.53
N PRO A 45 -12.13 8.88 -28.31
CA PRO A 45 -13.48 8.48 -27.91
C PRO A 45 -13.94 9.19 -26.62
N GLY A 46 -15.19 9.66 -26.59
CA GLY A 46 -15.75 10.28 -25.39
C GLY A 46 -15.74 9.35 -24.17
N ALA A 47 -15.85 8.04 -24.40
CA ALA A 47 -15.74 7.01 -23.37
C ALA A 47 -14.35 7.03 -22.69
N PHE A 48 -13.26 7.08 -23.47
CA PHE A 48 -11.88 7.21 -22.97
C PHE A 48 -11.71 8.44 -22.06
N VAL A 49 -12.23 9.59 -22.49
CA VAL A 49 -12.17 10.83 -21.67
C VAL A 49 -12.99 10.68 -20.39
N SER A 50 -14.19 10.13 -20.48
CA SER A 50 -15.07 9.95 -19.32
C SER A 50 -14.52 8.96 -18.28
N GLU A 51 -13.81 7.93 -18.75
CA GLU A 51 -13.14 6.92 -17.92
C GLU A 51 -11.97 7.53 -17.17
N SER A 52 -11.19 8.39 -17.84
CA SER A 52 -10.10 9.13 -17.19
C SER A 52 -10.56 10.02 -16.05
N LEU A 53 -11.73 10.66 -16.18
CA LEU A 53 -12.25 11.58 -15.15
C LEU A 53 -12.80 10.86 -13.91
N ARG A 54 -12.94 9.53 -13.98
CA ARG A 54 -13.56 8.71 -12.94
C ARG A 54 -12.57 7.81 -12.20
N ASP A 55 -11.28 7.89 -12.50
CA ASP A 55 -10.24 7.02 -11.94
C ASP A 55 -10.65 5.55 -12.00
N VAL A 56 -11.12 5.09 -13.17
CA VAL A 56 -11.59 3.71 -13.30
C VAL A 56 -10.42 2.75 -13.11
N ALA A 57 -10.58 1.80 -12.18
CA ALA A 57 -9.56 0.79 -11.93
C ALA A 57 -9.42 -0.16 -13.12
N ILE A 58 -10.52 -0.45 -13.83
CA ILE A 58 -10.56 -1.32 -15.01
C ILE A 58 -11.18 -0.53 -16.16
N SER A 59 -10.50 -0.52 -17.30
CA SER A 59 -11.06 -0.06 -18.56
C SER A 59 -10.47 -0.90 -19.69
N PHE A 60 -11.32 -1.23 -20.65
CA PHE A 60 -10.91 -1.65 -21.99
C PHE A 60 -12.05 -1.28 -22.92
N GLY A 61 -11.74 -0.50 -23.95
CA GLY A 61 -12.72 -0.09 -24.93
C GLY A 61 -12.18 -0.21 -26.34
N THR A 62 -13.07 -0.56 -27.25
CA THR A 62 -12.76 -0.64 -28.68
C THR A 62 -13.87 0.00 -29.48
N THR A 63 -13.53 0.55 -30.63
CA THR A 63 -14.51 1.04 -31.60
C THR A 63 -14.16 0.47 -32.96
N ASN A 64 -15.08 -0.31 -33.51
CA ASN A 64 -15.02 -0.79 -34.88
C ASN A 64 -16.02 0.03 -35.68
N VAL A 65 -15.56 1.13 -36.27
CA VAL A 65 -16.36 1.88 -37.23
C VAL A 65 -16.03 1.35 -38.61
N ASP A 66 -17.03 0.94 -39.39
CA ASP A 66 -16.85 0.35 -40.73
C ASP A 66 -16.13 1.31 -41.70
N GLU A 67 -16.30 2.63 -41.48
CA GLU A 67 -15.61 3.70 -42.19
C GLU A 67 -15.02 4.70 -41.18
N GLY A 68 -13.76 4.50 -40.80
CA GLY A 68 -13.05 5.42 -39.91
C GLY A 68 -11.84 4.80 -39.21
N PRO A 69 -11.13 5.59 -38.38
CA PRO A 69 -10.07 5.07 -37.52
C PRO A 69 -10.66 4.11 -36.48
N ARG A 70 -9.96 2.98 -36.28
CA ARG A 70 -10.24 2.05 -35.20
C ARG A 70 -9.52 2.51 -33.95
N TYR A 71 -10.21 2.50 -32.81
CA TYR A 71 -9.59 2.82 -31.53
C TYR A 71 -9.63 1.62 -30.61
N THR A 72 -8.52 1.40 -29.91
CA THR A 72 -8.40 0.47 -28.78
C THR A 72 -7.76 1.21 -27.63
N TRP A 73 -8.41 1.24 -26.47
CA TRP A 73 -7.88 1.98 -25.32
C TRP A 73 -8.09 1.23 -24.02
N PHE A 74 -7.29 1.61 -23.03
CA PHE A 74 -7.48 1.20 -21.65
C PHE A 74 -6.84 2.19 -20.68
N HIS A 75 -7.32 2.13 -19.44
CA HIS A 75 -6.76 2.85 -18.31
C HIS A 75 -6.14 1.85 -17.34
N PHE A 76 -5.05 2.27 -16.72
CA PHE A 76 -4.36 1.49 -15.70
C PHE A 76 -4.15 2.36 -14.46
N LEU A 77 -4.69 1.90 -13.34
CA LEU A 77 -4.62 2.59 -12.06
C LEU A 77 -3.94 1.69 -11.04
N TYR A 78 -2.90 2.20 -10.41
CA TYR A 78 -2.26 1.51 -9.28
C TYR A 78 -1.82 2.51 -8.22
N LYS A 79 -1.66 2.02 -6.99
CA LYS A 79 -1.15 2.87 -5.90
C LYS A 79 0.37 2.77 -5.80
N SER A 80 1.05 3.91 -5.81
CA SER A 80 2.49 3.96 -5.55
C SER A 80 2.79 3.49 -4.12
N LEU A 81 3.92 2.81 -3.94
CA LEU A 81 4.42 2.39 -2.64
C LEU A 81 5.53 3.32 -2.19
N PRO A 82 5.34 4.11 -1.13
CA PRO A 82 6.43 4.90 -0.60
C PRO A 82 7.24 4.10 0.39
N ILE A 83 8.39 3.62 -0.04
CA ILE A 83 9.35 2.95 0.83
C ILE A 83 10.40 3.96 1.27
N THR A 84 10.60 4.05 2.58
CA THR A 84 11.82 4.62 3.17
C THR A 84 12.79 3.53 3.53
N ASP A 85 14.05 3.77 3.21
CA ASP A 85 15.16 3.06 3.83
C ASP A 85 15.61 3.84 5.07
N MET A 86 15.39 3.26 6.25
CA MET A 86 15.93 3.76 7.51
C MET A 86 16.97 2.75 8.01
N ASN A 87 18.26 3.07 7.83
CA ASN A 87 19.38 2.26 8.30
C ASN A 87 19.41 0.81 7.76
N GLY A 88 19.05 0.61 6.49
CA GLY A 88 18.98 -0.72 5.84
C GLY A 88 17.66 -1.45 6.06
N VAL A 89 16.72 -0.86 6.81
CA VAL A 89 15.38 -1.40 7.05
C VAL A 89 14.38 -0.65 6.16
N LYS A 90 13.74 -1.39 5.26
CA LYS A 90 12.72 -0.85 4.36
C LYS A 90 11.39 -0.81 5.09
N ARG A 91 10.81 0.38 5.26
CA ARG A 91 9.48 0.57 5.87
C ARG A 91 8.58 1.34 4.93
N ILE A 92 7.27 1.08 5.01
CA ILE A 92 6.27 1.87 4.28
C ILE A 92 6.11 3.21 5.00
N LYS A 93 6.37 4.32 4.32
CA LYS A 93 6.16 5.68 4.87
C LYS A 93 4.70 5.83 5.29
N ASN A 94 4.48 6.07 6.58
CA ASN A 94 3.15 6.37 7.09
C ASN A 94 2.80 7.85 6.82
N GLN A 95 1.82 8.09 5.95
CA GLN A 95 1.34 9.42 5.56
C GLN A 95 0.94 10.29 6.77
N ILE A 96 0.43 9.68 7.84
CA ILE A 96 0.02 10.40 9.07
C ILE A 96 1.24 10.89 9.84
N GLN A 97 2.33 10.12 9.85
CA GLN A 97 3.58 10.52 10.51
C GLN A 97 4.37 11.55 9.67
N ALA A 98 4.37 11.40 8.35
CA ALA A 98 5.00 12.36 7.42
C ALA A 98 4.35 13.75 7.51
N ARG A 99 3.01 13.82 7.50
CA ARG A 99 2.27 15.09 7.68
C ARG A 99 2.52 15.75 9.04
N ARG A 100 2.73 14.97 10.10
CA ARG A 100 3.07 15.49 11.44
C ARG A 100 4.50 16.05 11.53
N LYS A 101 5.42 15.54 10.71
CA LYS A 101 6.81 16.00 10.65
C LYS A 101 7.05 17.18 9.69
N GLY A 102 6.02 17.64 8.98
CA GLY A 102 6.15 18.74 8.03
C GLY A 102 6.87 18.35 6.73
N ASP A 103 7.08 17.05 6.49
CA ASP A 103 7.57 16.57 5.20
C ASP A 103 6.50 16.87 4.15
N GLN A 104 6.91 17.49 3.04
CA GLN A 104 6.02 17.58 1.88
C GLN A 104 5.61 16.16 1.50
N PRO A 105 4.32 15.90 1.25
CA PRO A 105 3.91 14.61 0.75
C PRO A 105 4.58 14.42 -0.61
N GLU A 106 5.72 13.72 -0.66
CA GLU A 106 6.14 13.01 -1.87
C GLU A 106 4.90 12.26 -2.37
N ASP A 107 4.60 12.32 -3.67
CA ASP A 107 3.35 11.83 -4.26
C ASP A 107 3.03 10.38 -3.87
N PHE A 108 2.40 10.21 -2.70
CA PHE A 108 1.83 8.96 -2.19
C PHE A 108 0.47 8.69 -2.85
N GLY A 109 0.43 9.02 -4.14
CA GLY A 109 -0.75 9.12 -4.96
C GLY A 109 -1.05 7.83 -5.71
N TRP A 110 -2.27 7.80 -6.20
CA TRP A 110 -2.62 6.91 -7.28
C TRP A 110 -1.85 7.33 -8.52
N VAL A 111 -1.25 6.35 -9.20
CA VAL A 111 -0.64 6.54 -10.50
C VAL A 111 -1.66 6.06 -11.52
N HIS A 112 -2.14 6.99 -12.33
CA HIS A 112 -3.10 6.75 -13.39
C HIS A 112 -2.43 6.91 -14.74
N SER A 113 -2.37 5.84 -15.53
CA SER A 113 -1.83 5.83 -16.89
C SER A 113 -2.93 5.45 -17.87
N ALA A 114 -2.92 6.05 -19.06
CA ALA A 114 -3.92 5.75 -20.08
C ALA A 114 -3.26 5.53 -21.44
N TYR A 115 -3.79 4.59 -22.20
CA TYR A 115 -3.21 4.15 -23.46
C TYR A 115 -4.29 4.12 -24.52
N CYS A 116 -4.02 4.74 -25.67
CA CYS A 116 -4.94 4.75 -26.80
C CYS A 116 -4.18 4.43 -28.08
N LEU A 117 -4.52 3.29 -28.68
CA LEU A 117 -4.06 2.85 -29.98
C LEU A 117 -5.09 3.23 -31.03
N ILE A 118 -4.63 3.90 -32.09
CA ILE A 118 -5.44 4.40 -33.19
C ILE A 118 -4.90 3.78 -34.47
N GLU A 119 -5.75 3.05 -35.19
CA GLU A 119 -5.43 2.47 -36.50
C GLU A 119 -6.26 3.18 -37.57
N ASN A 120 -5.60 3.97 -38.42
CA ASN A 120 -6.25 4.66 -39.54
C ASN A 120 -6.01 3.87 -40.83
N GLY A 121 -6.81 2.82 -41.01
CA GLY A 121 -6.64 1.84 -42.09
C GLY A 121 -5.32 1.06 -41.98
N SER A 122 -4.74 0.68 -43.11
CA SER A 122 -3.44 -0.02 -43.18
C SER A 122 -2.23 0.92 -43.30
N SER A 123 -2.47 2.24 -43.34
CA SER A 123 -1.43 3.23 -43.68
C SER A 123 -0.85 3.96 -42.48
N GLU A 124 -1.59 4.09 -41.37
CA GLU A 124 -1.15 4.88 -40.22
C GLU A 124 -1.61 4.27 -38.91
N VAL A 125 -0.66 4.14 -37.98
CA VAL A 125 -0.86 3.66 -36.60
C VAL A 125 -0.30 4.70 -35.64
N THR A 126 -1.14 5.15 -34.71
CA THR A 126 -0.73 6.07 -33.64
C THR A 126 -0.99 5.45 -32.27
N LEU A 127 0.03 5.36 -31.42
CA LEU A 127 -0.11 5.04 -30.00
C LEU A 127 0.09 6.29 -29.17
N ILE A 128 -0.90 6.67 -28.37
CA ILE A 128 -0.83 7.77 -27.42
C ILE A 128 -0.76 7.19 -26.01
N ILE A 129 0.22 7.66 -25.24
CA ILE A 129 0.52 7.20 -23.90
C ILE A 129 0.45 8.40 -22.95
N PHE A 130 -0.51 8.38 -22.04
CA PHE A 130 -0.65 9.38 -21.00
C PHE A 130 -0.02 8.87 -19.71
N ASN A 131 0.75 9.74 -19.04
CA ASN A 131 1.46 9.42 -17.80
C ASN A 131 2.31 8.15 -17.92
N SER A 132 3.26 8.17 -18.84
CA SER A 132 4.12 7.01 -19.14
C SER A 132 5.17 6.75 -18.07
N GLU A 133 5.43 5.48 -17.82
CA GLU A 133 6.63 5.05 -17.11
C GLU A 133 7.91 5.37 -17.91
N PRO A 134 8.98 5.90 -17.30
CA PRO A 134 10.23 6.23 -18.01
C PRO A 134 10.85 5.04 -18.75
N LEU A 135 10.69 3.83 -18.21
CA LEU A 135 11.17 2.58 -18.84
C LEU A 135 10.47 2.29 -20.17
N LEU A 136 9.20 2.71 -20.32
CA LEU A 136 8.44 2.50 -21.54
C LEU A 136 9.02 3.30 -22.70
N TYR A 137 9.48 4.52 -22.42
CA TYR A 137 10.18 5.35 -23.41
C TYR A 137 11.47 4.69 -23.90
N GLU A 138 12.34 4.26 -22.97
CA GLU A 138 13.61 3.60 -23.29
C GLU A 138 13.39 2.32 -24.10
N ARG A 139 12.31 1.57 -23.77
CA ARG A 139 11.91 0.36 -24.48
C ARG A 139 11.49 0.66 -25.92
N PHE A 140 10.60 1.62 -26.14
CA PHE A 140 10.18 2.00 -27.49
C PHE A 140 11.30 2.62 -28.32
N ARG A 141 12.22 3.37 -27.70
CA ARG A 141 13.43 3.86 -28.38
C ARG A 141 14.26 2.68 -28.90
N THR A 142 14.52 1.70 -28.04
CA THR A 142 15.29 0.49 -28.41
C THR A 142 14.61 -0.26 -29.56
N ILE A 143 13.28 -0.42 -29.51
CA ILE A 143 12.52 -1.09 -30.58
C ILE A 143 12.60 -0.31 -31.89
N SER A 144 12.50 1.03 -31.84
CA SER A 144 12.60 1.87 -33.04
C SER A 144 13.96 1.80 -33.74
N GLU A 145 15.02 1.43 -33.01
CA GLU A 145 16.38 1.28 -33.56
C GLU A 145 16.61 -0.11 -34.19
N HIS A 146 15.88 -1.15 -33.76
CA HIS A 146 16.17 -2.55 -34.10
C HIS A 146 15.07 -3.25 -34.89
N THR A 147 13.84 -2.75 -34.85
CA THR A 147 12.67 -3.40 -35.47
C THR A 147 12.13 -2.54 -36.61
N PRO A 148 11.98 -3.10 -37.82
CA PRO A 148 11.38 -2.38 -38.95
C PRO A 148 9.91 -2.05 -38.64
N TYR A 149 9.49 -0.82 -38.94
CA TYR A 149 8.13 -0.34 -38.64
C TYR A 149 7.06 -1.15 -39.39
N GLU A 150 7.41 -1.77 -40.52
CA GLU A 150 6.52 -2.59 -41.34
C GLU A 150 6.00 -3.82 -40.58
N GLU A 151 6.78 -4.36 -39.63
CA GLU A 151 6.32 -5.46 -38.78
C GLU A 151 5.26 -4.98 -37.77
N THR A 152 5.45 -3.78 -37.21
CA THR A 152 4.46 -3.13 -36.33
C THR A 152 3.18 -2.79 -37.08
N MET A 153 3.28 -2.35 -38.34
CA MET A 153 2.10 -2.05 -39.17
C MET A 153 1.27 -3.29 -39.50
N LYS A 154 1.89 -4.48 -39.56
CA LYS A 154 1.17 -5.76 -39.78
C LYS A 154 0.35 -6.18 -38.56
N ASP A 155 0.80 -5.81 -37.36
CA ASP A 155 0.09 -6.12 -36.12
C ASP A 155 0.36 -5.05 -35.04
N PRO A 156 -0.46 -3.98 -34.99
CA PRO A 156 -0.29 -2.87 -34.07
C PRO A 156 -0.36 -3.26 -32.58
N TYR A 157 -0.97 -4.40 -32.26
CA TYR A 157 -1.07 -4.92 -30.89
C TYR A 157 0.28 -5.31 -30.30
N CYS A 158 1.33 -5.46 -31.11
CA CYS A 158 2.69 -5.65 -30.60
C CYS A 158 3.13 -4.47 -29.72
N LEU A 159 2.65 -3.25 -29.98
CA LEU A 159 2.90 -2.08 -29.15
C LEU A 159 2.22 -2.21 -27.78
N LEU A 160 0.99 -2.71 -27.74
CA LEU A 160 0.29 -2.96 -26.47
C LEU A 160 0.96 -4.09 -25.67
N ASN A 161 1.51 -5.10 -26.34
CA ASN A 161 2.31 -6.13 -25.68
C ASN A 161 3.54 -5.53 -24.95
N VAL A 162 4.20 -4.53 -25.54
CA VAL A 162 5.29 -3.78 -24.89
C VAL A 162 4.78 -2.98 -23.69
N VAL A 163 3.61 -2.35 -23.81
CA VAL A 163 2.98 -1.66 -22.68
C VAL A 163 2.70 -2.65 -21.54
N PHE A 164 2.07 -3.80 -21.81
CA PHE A 164 1.80 -4.81 -20.79
C PHE A 164 3.07 -5.41 -20.17
N GLU A 165 4.18 -5.51 -20.92
CA GLU A 165 5.48 -5.87 -20.38
C GLU A 165 5.91 -4.90 -19.26
N ILE A 166 5.91 -3.60 -19.54
CA ILE A 166 6.37 -2.58 -18.59
C ILE A 166 5.42 -2.46 -17.39
N LEU A 167 4.11 -2.56 -17.63
CA LEU A 167 3.11 -2.56 -16.55
C LEU A 167 3.29 -3.78 -15.63
N TYR A 168 3.53 -4.96 -16.21
CA TYR A 168 3.85 -6.16 -15.45
C TYR A 168 5.11 -5.98 -14.60
N GLU A 169 6.21 -5.48 -15.19
CA GLU A 169 7.46 -5.25 -14.46
C GLU A 169 7.28 -4.32 -13.27
N ARG A 170 6.49 -3.25 -13.45
CA ARG A 170 6.16 -2.32 -12.37
C ARG A 170 5.40 -3.02 -11.24
N ILE A 171 4.34 -3.76 -11.55
CA ILE A 171 3.54 -4.48 -10.55
C ILE A 171 4.36 -5.56 -9.84
N ASP A 172 5.16 -6.34 -10.57
CA ASP A 172 5.98 -7.40 -9.98
C ASP A 172 7.03 -6.81 -9.03
N MET A 173 7.67 -5.71 -9.41
CA MET A 173 8.61 -4.98 -8.55
C MET A 173 7.93 -4.47 -7.27
N LEU A 174 6.73 -3.86 -7.39
CA LEU A 174 5.98 -3.41 -6.20
C LEU A 174 5.61 -4.60 -5.30
N THR A 175 5.21 -5.73 -5.90
CA THR A 175 4.89 -6.98 -5.18
C THR A 175 6.10 -7.55 -4.43
N TRP A 176 7.28 -7.55 -5.04
CA TRP A 176 8.51 -7.95 -4.37
C TRP A 176 8.88 -6.99 -3.25
N THR A 177 8.66 -5.70 -3.46
CA THR A 177 9.03 -4.71 -2.48
C THR A 177 8.17 -4.82 -1.22
N ILE A 178 6.85 -4.99 -1.38
CA ILE A 178 5.96 -5.22 -0.24
C ILE A 178 6.24 -6.57 0.43
N ALA A 179 6.63 -7.60 -0.33
CA ALA A 179 7.01 -8.89 0.24
C ALA A 179 8.27 -8.79 1.12
N ASN A 180 9.23 -7.97 0.72
CA ASN A 180 10.43 -7.72 1.51
C ASN A 180 10.10 -7.03 2.84
N VAL A 181 9.25 -5.99 2.81
CA VAL A 181 8.80 -5.31 4.05
C VAL A 181 8.01 -6.28 4.93
N PHE A 182 7.07 -7.03 4.34
CA PHE A 182 6.28 -8.02 5.06
C PHE A 182 7.14 -9.10 5.73
N THR A 183 8.16 -9.62 5.05
CA THR A 183 9.04 -10.65 5.61
C THR A 183 9.76 -10.14 6.86
N GLN A 184 10.14 -8.87 6.91
CA GLN A 184 10.78 -8.28 8.08
C GLN A 184 9.81 -8.22 9.27
N GLU A 185 8.57 -7.77 9.05
CA GLU A 185 7.55 -7.71 10.11
C GLU A 185 7.10 -9.10 10.57
N GLU A 186 6.95 -10.05 9.65
CA GLU A 186 6.59 -11.43 9.98
C GLU A 186 7.66 -12.08 10.87
N MET A 187 8.95 -11.89 10.55
CA MET A 187 10.05 -12.41 11.37
C MET A 187 10.06 -11.79 12.76
N LYS A 188 9.81 -10.48 12.90
CA LYS A 188 9.73 -9.82 14.22
C LYS A 188 8.64 -10.47 15.09
N ILE A 189 7.44 -10.69 14.55
CA ILE A 189 6.34 -11.30 15.32
C ILE A 189 6.65 -12.76 15.63
N LEU A 190 7.23 -13.52 14.71
CA LEU A 190 7.63 -14.91 14.97
C LEU A 190 8.67 -15.00 16.10
N HIS A 191 9.61 -14.06 16.15
CA HIS A 191 10.57 -13.97 17.25
C HIS A 191 9.90 -13.60 18.59
N MET A 192 8.94 -12.67 18.58
CA MET A 192 8.14 -12.34 19.76
C MET A 192 7.30 -13.52 20.26
N ALA A 193 6.74 -14.32 19.34
CA ALA A 193 5.98 -15.52 19.68
C ALA A 193 6.83 -16.61 20.34
N ARG A 194 8.09 -16.74 19.90
CA ARG A 194 9.03 -17.73 20.43
C ARG A 194 9.54 -17.37 21.81
N ASP A 195 9.94 -16.11 22.00
CA ASP A 195 10.59 -15.62 23.21
C ASP A 195 9.90 -14.35 23.73
N PRO A 196 8.73 -14.48 24.40
CA PRO A 196 7.94 -13.34 24.88
C PRO A 196 8.64 -12.50 25.95
N GLU A 197 9.63 -13.07 26.65
CA GLU A 197 10.28 -12.44 27.81
C GLU A 197 11.42 -11.49 27.44
N LEU A 198 12.04 -11.68 26.27
CA LEU A 198 13.17 -10.88 25.80
C LEU A 198 12.74 -9.69 24.94
N ASN A 199 11.52 -9.76 24.39
CA ASN A 199 11.01 -8.83 23.40
C ASN A 199 9.71 -8.18 23.89
N GLY A 200 9.76 -7.44 25.00
CA GLY A 200 8.67 -6.57 25.47
C GLY A 200 8.37 -5.40 24.52
N GLY A 201 8.54 -5.61 23.22
CA GLY A 201 8.31 -4.64 22.16
C GLY A 201 6.84 -4.60 21.79
N ASP A 202 6.32 -3.38 21.71
CA ASP A 202 5.03 -3.06 21.11
C ASP A 202 4.97 -3.64 19.68
N VAL A 203 3.92 -4.41 19.38
CA VAL A 203 3.72 -4.93 18.02
C VAL A 203 3.20 -3.76 17.17
N ASP A 204 3.92 -3.40 16.12
CA ASP A 204 3.51 -2.34 15.19
C ASP A 204 2.37 -2.85 14.27
N LEU A 205 1.21 -3.10 14.88
CA LEU A 205 -0.04 -3.45 14.20
C LEU A 205 -0.38 -2.45 13.07
N PRO A 206 -0.18 -1.12 13.24
CA PRO A 206 -0.38 -0.18 12.15
C PRO A 206 0.45 -0.49 10.90
N GLU A 207 1.73 -0.86 11.04
CA GLU A 207 2.58 -1.18 9.89
C GLU A 207 2.08 -2.41 9.12
N ILE A 208 1.68 -3.47 9.82
CA ILE A 208 1.19 -4.70 9.17
C ILE A 208 -0.17 -4.48 8.50
N HIS A 209 -1.04 -3.66 9.10
CA HIS A 209 -2.28 -3.25 8.43
C HIS A 209 -2.02 -2.37 7.21
N MET A 210 -0.98 -1.52 7.21
CA MET A 210 -0.57 -0.78 6.02
C MET A 210 -0.07 -1.72 4.92
N ILE A 211 0.70 -2.75 5.27
CA ILE A 211 1.11 -3.79 4.32
C ILE A 211 -0.12 -4.47 3.73
N GLN A 212 -1.05 -4.94 4.56
CA GLN A 212 -2.29 -5.57 4.09
C GLN A 212 -3.09 -4.65 3.15
N ARG A 213 -3.20 -3.37 3.49
CA ARG A 213 -3.89 -2.38 2.65
C ARG A 213 -3.24 -2.22 1.28
N HIS A 214 -1.92 -2.14 1.22
CA HIS A 214 -1.19 -2.04 -0.05
C HIS A 214 -1.26 -3.33 -0.87
N GLN A 215 -1.32 -4.51 -0.22
CA GLN A 215 -1.57 -5.76 -0.92
C GLN A 215 -2.93 -5.79 -1.61
N ILE A 216 -3.97 -5.22 -0.97
CA ILE A 216 -5.30 -5.09 -1.58
C ILE A 216 -5.22 -4.22 -2.85
N TYR A 217 -4.59 -3.05 -2.77
CA TYR A 217 -4.45 -2.16 -3.92
C TYR A 217 -3.64 -2.77 -5.08
N LEU A 218 -2.54 -3.48 -4.78
CA LEU A 218 -1.79 -4.18 -5.81
C LEU A 218 -2.61 -5.30 -6.46
N ARG A 219 -3.48 -5.95 -5.68
CA ARG A 219 -4.34 -7.01 -6.19
C ARG A 219 -5.41 -6.46 -7.11
N GLU A 220 -6.03 -5.33 -6.77
CA GLU A 220 -6.97 -4.62 -7.64
C GLU A 220 -6.30 -4.25 -8.98
N ALA A 221 -5.06 -3.75 -8.93
CA ALA A 221 -4.28 -3.45 -10.15
C ALA A 221 -3.96 -4.69 -10.99
N ILE A 222 -3.59 -5.81 -10.35
CA ILE A 222 -3.33 -7.11 -11.02
C ILE A 222 -4.60 -7.67 -11.66
N GLU A 223 -5.73 -7.61 -10.97
CA GLU A 223 -7.00 -8.09 -11.48
C GLU A 223 -7.45 -7.22 -12.66
N SER A 224 -7.27 -5.90 -12.58
CA SER A 224 -7.51 -4.98 -13.69
C SER A 224 -6.69 -5.30 -14.93
N ILE A 225 -5.36 -5.35 -14.82
CA ILE A 225 -4.49 -5.62 -15.97
C ILE A 225 -4.76 -7.00 -16.58
N THR A 226 -5.14 -7.99 -15.76
CA THR A 226 -5.52 -9.32 -16.25
C THR A 226 -6.78 -9.24 -17.10
N VAL A 227 -7.82 -8.54 -16.64
CA VAL A 227 -9.07 -8.36 -17.38
C VAL A 227 -8.85 -7.59 -18.68
N THR A 228 -8.08 -6.50 -18.63
CA THR A 228 -7.75 -5.70 -19.82
C THR A 228 -6.92 -6.49 -20.83
N LEU A 229 -5.96 -7.29 -20.37
CA LEU A 229 -5.15 -8.15 -21.23
C LEU A 229 -5.99 -9.24 -21.89
N ASP A 230 -6.92 -9.85 -21.15
CA ASP A 230 -7.86 -10.84 -21.69
C ASP A 230 -8.75 -10.23 -22.78
N ALA A 231 -9.33 -9.05 -22.50
CA ALA A 231 -10.12 -8.33 -23.48
C ALA A 231 -9.31 -7.92 -24.73
N THR A 232 -8.02 -7.60 -24.55
CA THR A 232 -7.09 -7.30 -25.65
C THR A 232 -6.84 -8.54 -26.51
N ILE A 233 -6.54 -9.69 -25.90
CA ILE A 233 -6.31 -10.96 -26.60
C ILE A 233 -7.57 -11.37 -27.37
N ASP A 234 -8.74 -11.28 -26.73
CA ASP A 234 -10.02 -11.65 -27.34
C ASP A 234 -10.38 -10.70 -28.49
N HIS A 235 -10.08 -9.41 -28.36
CA HIS A 235 -10.30 -8.46 -29.45
C HIS A 235 -9.34 -8.69 -30.63
N GLN A 236 -8.05 -8.89 -30.35
CA GLN A 236 -7.06 -9.21 -31.38
C GLN A 236 -7.44 -10.50 -32.12
N GLN A 237 -7.93 -11.53 -31.41
CA GLN A 237 -8.40 -12.76 -32.04
C GLN A 237 -9.62 -12.52 -32.96
N ARG A 238 -10.61 -11.74 -32.51
CA ARG A 238 -11.80 -11.41 -33.31
C ARG A 238 -11.46 -10.64 -34.60
N LEU A 239 -10.45 -9.77 -34.57
CA LEU A 239 -9.98 -9.08 -35.78
C LEU A 239 -9.41 -10.04 -36.83
N ASN A 240 -8.93 -11.20 -36.39
CA ASN A 240 -8.34 -12.22 -37.25
C ASN A 240 -9.33 -13.25 -37.80
N GLU A 241 -10.49 -13.45 -37.17
CA GLU A 241 -11.48 -14.44 -37.59
C GLU A 241 -12.01 -14.17 -39.02
N GLY A 242 -11.88 -12.94 -39.54
CA GLY A 242 -12.24 -12.57 -40.92
C GLY A 242 -11.10 -12.67 -41.95
N SER A 243 -9.86 -12.98 -41.54
CA SER A 243 -8.68 -12.96 -42.43
C SER A 243 -8.28 -14.36 -42.89
N THR A 244 -8.10 -14.55 -44.20
CA THR A 244 -7.80 -15.86 -44.83
C THR A 244 -6.36 -16.35 -44.61
N SER A 245 -5.47 -15.50 -44.09
CA SER A 245 -4.07 -15.83 -43.79
C SER A 245 -3.62 -15.13 -42.51
N ILE A 246 -3.24 -15.91 -41.49
CA ILE A 246 -2.72 -15.40 -40.23
C ILE A 246 -1.26 -14.99 -40.43
N SER A 247 -0.96 -13.70 -40.30
CA SER A 247 0.40 -13.17 -40.38
C SER A 247 1.30 -13.77 -39.27
N PRO A 248 2.58 -14.13 -39.56
CA PRO A 248 3.52 -14.57 -38.53
C PRO A 248 3.69 -13.57 -37.38
N SER A 249 3.63 -12.27 -37.68
CA SER A 249 3.70 -11.18 -36.68
C SER A 249 2.54 -11.27 -35.68
N HIS A 250 1.34 -11.62 -36.15
CA HIS A 250 0.18 -11.81 -35.29
C HIS A 250 0.37 -12.96 -34.30
N ASN A 251 0.86 -14.10 -34.78
CA ASN A 251 1.13 -15.25 -33.91
C ASN A 251 2.19 -14.92 -32.85
N ALA A 252 3.22 -14.16 -33.23
CA ALA A 252 4.26 -13.71 -32.29
C ALA A 252 3.69 -12.78 -31.21
N THR A 253 2.88 -11.79 -31.59
CA THR A 253 2.21 -10.90 -30.63
C THR A 253 1.25 -11.66 -29.73
N GLN A 254 0.42 -12.55 -30.28
CA GLN A 254 -0.53 -13.32 -29.50
C GLN A 254 0.18 -14.24 -28.50
N ALA A 255 1.29 -14.87 -28.91
CA ALA A 255 2.14 -15.63 -28.00
C ALA A 255 2.74 -14.74 -26.90
N GLY A 256 3.20 -13.53 -27.25
CA GLY A 256 3.68 -12.52 -26.32
C GLY A 256 2.64 -12.15 -25.26
N LEU A 257 1.44 -11.76 -25.68
CA LEU A 257 0.34 -11.39 -24.79
C LEU A 257 -0.06 -12.55 -23.86
N ARG A 258 -0.16 -13.77 -24.40
CA ARG A 258 -0.44 -14.97 -23.59
C ARG A 258 0.67 -15.25 -22.58
N TYR A 259 1.92 -15.05 -22.96
CA TYR A 259 3.04 -15.16 -22.03
C TYR A 259 2.95 -14.11 -20.91
N ARG A 260 2.62 -12.85 -21.24
CA ARG A 260 2.39 -11.80 -20.23
C ARG A 260 1.25 -12.15 -19.28
N LYS A 261 0.16 -12.74 -19.78
CA LYS A 261 -0.95 -13.23 -18.95
C LYS A 261 -0.47 -14.24 -17.91
N VAL A 262 0.37 -15.20 -18.31
CA VAL A 262 0.94 -16.19 -17.40
C VAL A 262 1.85 -15.55 -16.35
N LEU A 263 2.67 -14.57 -16.75
CA LEU A 263 3.54 -13.84 -15.81
C LEU A 263 2.73 -13.06 -14.77
N ILE A 264 1.74 -12.29 -15.21
CA ILE A 264 0.82 -11.56 -14.31
C ILE A 264 0.12 -12.54 -13.37
N LYS A 265 -0.29 -13.71 -13.87
CA LYS A 265 -0.91 -14.75 -13.06
C LYS A 265 0.03 -15.31 -11.99
N SER A 266 1.32 -15.42 -12.30
CA SER A 266 2.34 -15.83 -11.32
C SER A 266 2.46 -14.81 -10.17
N THR A 267 2.50 -13.52 -10.50
CA THR A 267 2.53 -12.44 -9.50
C THR A 267 1.26 -12.38 -8.66
N ASP A 268 0.08 -12.60 -9.27
CA ASP A 268 -1.21 -12.76 -8.58
C ASP A 268 -1.17 -13.88 -7.53
N LEU A 269 -0.68 -15.07 -7.90
CA LEU A 269 -0.55 -16.20 -6.98
C LEU A 269 0.37 -15.88 -5.79
N ARG A 270 1.50 -15.21 -6.05
CA ARG A 270 2.43 -14.76 -5.00
C ARG A 270 1.75 -13.78 -4.05
N LEU A 271 1.07 -12.78 -4.58
CA LEU A 271 0.38 -11.76 -3.80
C LEU A 271 -0.75 -12.37 -2.95
N ARG A 272 -1.53 -13.32 -3.49
CA ARG A 272 -2.56 -14.05 -2.74
C ARG A 272 -1.98 -14.88 -1.59
N SER A 273 -0.87 -15.57 -1.83
CA SER A 273 -0.17 -16.34 -0.80
C SER A 273 0.32 -15.43 0.33
N MET A 274 0.95 -14.31 -0.03
CA MET A 274 1.42 -13.31 0.91
C MET A 274 0.25 -12.67 1.69
N GLY A 275 -0.89 -12.40 1.05
CA GLY A 275 -2.09 -11.88 1.72
C GLY A 275 -2.63 -12.84 2.78
N LYS A 276 -2.65 -14.14 2.51
CA LYS A 276 -3.01 -15.17 3.51
C LYS A 276 -2.04 -15.20 4.68
N ARG A 277 -0.73 -15.15 4.40
CA ARG A 277 0.31 -15.08 5.44
C ARG A 277 0.16 -13.82 6.29
N THR A 278 -0.08 -12.67 5.66
CA THR A 278 -0.29 -11.40 6.36
C THR A 278 -1.48 -11.47 7.30
N GLN A 279 -2.60 -12.06 6.88
CA GLN A 279 -3.75 -12.26 7.76
C GLN A 279 -3.43 -13.17 8.97
N ASN A 280 -2.69 -14.26 8.74
CA ASN A 280 -2.27 -15.15 9.82
C ASN A 280 -1.33 -14.43 10.80
N THR A 281 -0.39 -13.63 10.29
CA THR A 281 0.54 -12.83 11.07
C THR A 281 -0.19 -11.76 11.90
N ILE A 282 -1.19 -11.09 11.35
CA ILE A 282 -2.07 -10.17 12.08
C ILE A 282 -2.78 -10.90 13.23
N ASN A 283 -3.38 -12.06 12.97
CA ASN A 283 -4.06 -12.83 14.01
C ASN A 283 -3.09 -13.27 15.12
N MET A 284 -1.89 -13.69 14.75
CA MET A 284 -0.83 -14.03 15.70
C MET A 284 -0.42 -12.82 16.54
N ALA A 285 -0.19 -11.67 15.92
CA ALA A 285 0.12 -10.41 16.61
C ALA A 285 -0.94 -10.05 17.66
N PHE A 286 -2.23 -10.10 17.31
CA PHE A 286 -3.31 -9.84 18.26
C PHE A 286 -3.33 -10.82 19.43
N ASN A 287 -3.11 -12.10 19.15
CA ASN A 287 -3.03 -13.12 20.20
C ASN A 287 -1.85 -12.87 21.15
N LEU A 288 -0.70 -12.44 20.63
CA LEU A 288 0.47 -12.10 21.46
C LEU A 288 0.22 -10.88 22.34
N VAL A 289 -0.37 -9.80 21.78
CA VAL A 289 -0.75 -8.62 22.55
C VAL A 289 -1.72 -8.98 23.67
N THR A 290 -2.75 -9.77 23.35
CA THR A 290 -3.74 -10.24 24.35
C THR A 290 -3.09 -11.10 25.44
N GLN A 291 -2.10 -11.94 25.09
CA GLN A 291 -1.34 -12.73 26.06
C GLN A 291 -0.44 -11.86 26.95
N ALA A 292 0.21 -10.86 26.37
CA ALA A 292 1.01 -9.89 27.12
C ALA A 292 0.14 -9.12 28.11
N ASP A 293 -1.00 -8.59 27.69
CA ASP A 293 -1.95 -7.89 28.56
C ASP A 293 -2.46 -8.80 29.68
N SER A 294 -2.80 -10.04 29.35
CA SER A 294 -3.24 -11.04 30.34
C SER A 294 -2.14 -11.36 31.37
N ARG A 295 -0.87 -11.36 30.94
CA ARG A 295 0.29 -11.55 31.82
C ARG A 295 0.45 -10.36 32.76
N VAL A 296 0.39 -9.13 32.25
CA VAL A 296 0.44 -7.90 33.06
C VAL A 296 -0.67 -7.92 34.11
N ILE A 297 -1.91 -8.23 33.72
CA ILE A 297 -3.04 -8.35 34.65
C ILE A 297 -2.81 -9.45 35.71
N LYS A 298 -2.17 -10.56 35.33
CA LYS A 298 -1.85 -11.65 36.26
C LYS A 298 -0.73 -11.27 37.23
N GLU A 299 0.28 -10.53 36.77
CA GLU A 299 1.37 -10.00 37.60
C GLU A 299 0.82 -8.96 38.59
N ASP A 300 -0.06 -8.06 38.13
CA ASP A 300 -0.79 -7.11 38.98
C ASP A 300 -1.66 -7.84 40.01
N SER A 301 -2.35 -8.90 39.62
CA SER A 301 -3.11 -9.73 40.56
C SER A 301 -2.20 -10.41 41.58
N GLY A 302 -0.99 -10.82 41.18
CA GLY A 302 0.03 -11.37 42.07
C GLY A 302 0.55 -10.32 43.06
N SER A 303 0.79 -9.10 42.59
CA SER A 303 1.17 -7.94 43.42
C SER A 303 0.05 -7.59 44.40
N MET A 304 -1.19 -7.53 43.93
CA MET A 304 -2.38 -7.28 44.75
C MET A 304 -2.55 -8.34 45.85
N LYS A 305 -2.32 -9.62 45.55
CA LYS A 305 -2.31 -10.69 46.56
C LYS A 305 -1.21 -10.51 47.59
N LYS A 306 0.01 -10.13 47.18
CA LYS A 306 1.13 -9.87 48.11
C LYS A 306 0.84 -8.68 49.02
N THR A 307 0.31 -7.59 48.48
CA THR A 307 -0.09 -6.39 49.24
C THR A 307 -1.24 -6.70 50.21
N ALA A 308 -2.20 -7.54 49.80
CA ALA A 308 -3.30 -8.00 50.66
C ALA A 308 -2.81 -8.90 51.81
N ILE A 309 -1.88 -9.82 51.55
CA ILE A 309 -1.26 -10.64 52.61
C ILE A 309 -0.47 -9.78 53.58
N LEU A 310 0.33 -8.83 53.05
CA LEU A 310 1.12 -7.92 53.86
C LEU A 310 0.22 -7.06 54.77
N THR A 311 -0.87 -6.52 54.22
CA THR A 311 -1.86 -5.75 55.01
C THR A 311 -2.59 -6.63 56.03
N MET A 312 -2.94 -7.88 55.72
CA MET A 312 -3.55 -8.79 56.69
C MET A 312 -2.65 -9.04 57.91
N ILE A 313 -1.35 -9.28 57.69
CA ILE A 313 -0.37 -9.49 58.77
C ILE A 313 -0.18 -8.20 59.57
N PHE A 314 0.07 -7.08 58.90
CA PHE A 314 0.29 -5.81 59.59
C PHE A 314 -0.93 -5.38 60.38
N LEU A 315 -2.14 -5.49 59.82
CA LEU A 315 -3.37 -5.09 60.50
C LEU A 315 -3.62 -5.93 61.76
N SER A 316 -3.46 -7.26 61.67
CA SER A 316 -3.63 -8.15 62.82
C SER A 316 -2.56 -7.95 63.90
N CYS A 317 -1.29 -7.77 63.52
CA CYS A 317 -0.22 -7.41 64.45
C CYS A 317 -0.45 -6.03 65.11
N THR A 318 -0.88 -5.01 64.35
CA THR A 318 -1.22 -3.69 64.94
C THR A 318 -2.43 -3.77 65.85
N ALA A 319 -3.43 -4.60 65.55
CA ALA A 319 -4.58 -4.79 66.43
C ALA A 319 -4.17 -5.41 67.78
N VAL A 320 -3.29 -6.42 67.78
CA VAL A 320 -2.74 -7.02 69.00
C VAL A 320 -1.84 -6.03 69.75
N ALA A 321 -0.98 -5.29 69.05
CA ALA A 321 -0.15 -4.26 69.68
C ALA A 321 -0.99 -3.15 70.32
N TYR A 322 -2.10 -2.76 69.67
CA TYR A 322 -3.05 -1.78 70.19
C TYR A 322 -3.77 -2.28 71.46
N THR A 323 -4.19 -3.55 71.50
CA THR A 323 -4.82 -4.12 72.69
C THR A 323 -3.84 -4.33 73.84
N ILE A 324 -2.57 -4.67 73.58
CA ILE A 324 -1.54 -4.77 74.61
C ILE A 324 -1.21 -3.39 75.18
N LYS A 325 -0.97 -2.40 74.33
CA LYS A 325 -0.70 -1.01 74.76
C LYS A 325 -1.86 -0.42 75.57
N ASN A 326 -3.10 -0.74 75.22
CA ASN A 326 -4.29 -0.29 75.97
C ASN A 326 -4.66 -1.22 77.14
N GLY A 327 -4.12 -2.44 77.18
CA GLY A 327 -4.28 -3.43 78.26
C GLY A 327 -3.32 -3.17 79.42
N GLU A 328 -2.20 -2.48 79.17
CA GLU A 328 -1.34 -1.92 80.21
C GLU A 328 -1.93 -0.62 80.79
N ARG A 329 -3.12 -0.70 81.40
CA ARG A 329 -3.51 0.29 82.41
C ARG A 329 -2.81 -0.08 83.73
N PRO A 330 -1.98 0.79 84.32
CA PRO A 330 -1.47 0.55 85.65
C PRO A 330 -2.64 0.54 86.63
N ARG A 331 -2.78 -0.56 87.36
CA ARG A 331 -3.73 -0.75 88.46
C ARG A 331 -3.33 0.22 89.59
N LYS A 332 -3.81 1.46 89.55
CA LYS A 332 -3.72 2.37 90.70
C LYS A 332 -4.94 2.15 91.61
N THR A 333 -4.63 1.73 92.82
CA THR A 333 -5.48 1.77 94.00
C THR A 333 -6.02 3.19 94.23
N ASN A 334 -7.26 3.25 94.71
CA ASN A 334 -8.05 4.42 95.11
C ASN A 334 -7.23 5.56 95.74
N GLU A 335 -7.44 6.79 95.26
CA GLU A 335 -7.84 7.92 96.10
C GLU A 335 -8.46 9.06 95.27
N LYS A 336 -9.26 9.87 95.96
CA LYS A 336 -10.32 10.77 95.49
C LYS A 336 -9.84 11.96 94.65
N GLY A 337 -10.73 12.50 93.80
CA GLY A 337 -10.85 13.96 93.59
C GLY A 337 -10.95 14.50 92.16
N PHE A 338 -12.15 15.00 91.84
CA PHE A 338 -12.43 16.28 91.15
C PHE A 338 -12.18 16.47 89.63
N MET A 339 -13.02 17.38 89.09
CA MET A 339 -13.34 17.73 87.68
C MET A 339 -12.17 18.12 86.76
N GLY A 340 -12.40 17.96 85.44
CA GLY A 340 -11.72 18.75 84.40
C GLY A 340 -11.88 18.19 82.99
N SER A 341 -12.37 19.02 82.07
CA SER A 341 -12.65 18.74 80.66
C SER A 341 -11.41 18.74 79.76
N ASP A 342 -11.66 18.30 78.53
CA ASP A 342 -11.03 18.68 77.27
C ASP A 342 -9.91 17.84 76.65
N ALA A 343 -10.15 17.66 75.35
CA ALA A 343 -9.41 16.91 74.37
C ALA A 343 -8.07 17.57 74.02
N GLN A 344 -7.11 16.76 73.57
CA GLN A 344 -6.37 17.07 72.35
C GLN A 344 -5.72 15.80 71.77
N VAL A 345 -6.15 15.50 70.55
CA VAL A 345 -5.54 14.58 69.60
C VAL A 345 -4.51 15.39 68.84
N GLU A 346 -3.23 15.03 68.91
CA GLU A 346 -2.30 15.33 67.81
C GLU A 346 -0.98 14.54 67.87
N ALA A 347 -0.54 14.20 66.66
CA ALA A 347 0.83 13.95 66.21
C ALA A 347 1.61 12.74 66.75
N PHE A 348 1.83 11.75 65.87
CA PHE A 348 3.18 11.46 65.40
C PHE A 348 3.12 10.95 63.95
N SER A 349 3.26 11.90 63.03
CA SER A 349 3.79 11.72 61.68
C SER A 349 5.31 11.64 61.80
N GLU A 350 5.93 10.60 61.25
CA GLU A 350 7.17 10.62 60.44
C GLU A 350 7.83 9.23 60.43
N ALA A 351 7.66 8.52 59.33
CA ALA A 351 8.70 7.65 58.81
C ALA A 351 8.62 7.73 57.29
N SER A 352 9.40 8.66 56.75
CA SER A 352 9.65 8.84 55.33
C SER A 352 10.23 7.55 54.74
N PHE A 353 9.53 6.93 53.80
CA PHE A 353 10.15 6.10 52.76
C PHE A 353 9.99 6.82 51.43
N LYS A 354 11.08 7.48 51.01
CA LYS A 354 11.29 7.88 49.62
C LYS A 354 11.55 6.61 48.82
N PHE A 355 10.64 6.25 47.93
CA PHE A 355 11.02 5.62 46.67
C PHE A 355 10.81 6.66 45.58
N ILE A 356 11.94 7.07 44.98
CA ILE A 356 11.97 7.94 43.81
C ILE A 356 11.65 7.07 42.61
N ASP A 357 10.69 7.58 41.87
CA ASP A 357 10.12 7.09 40.63
C ASP A 357 11.09 7.22 39.44
N ASP A 358 10.84 6.35 38.46
CA ASP A 358 11.05 6.50 37.03
C ASP A 358 12.30 7.24 36.51
N LYS A 359 13.20 6.43 35.94
CA LYS A 359 13.77 6.74 34.64
C LYS A 359 12.73 6.41 33.56
N TYR A 360 12.09 7.42 32.98
CA TYR A 360 11.83 7.50 31.53
C TYR A 360 11.57 8.97 31.11
N LYS A 361 12.62 9.57 30.56
CA LYS A 361 12.56 10.48 29.42
C LYS A 361 13.62 10.05 28.43
#